data_AF-A0A3D1SEV5-F1
#
_entry.id   AF-A0A3D1SEV5-F1
#
_cell.length_a   1.000
_cell.length_b   1.000
_cell.length_c   1.000
_cell.angle_alpha   90.00
_cell.angle_beta   90.00
_cell.angle_gamma   90.00
#
_symmetry.space_group_name_H-M   'P 1'
#
loop_
_entity.id
_entity.type
_entity.pdbx_description
1 polymer ?
#
loop_
_entity_poly.entity_id
_entity_poly.type
_entity_poly.pdbx_seq_one_letter_code
_entity_poly.pdbx_strand_id
1 'polypeptide(L)'
;MSVGSWVGTIILTTWFGLISFIITAVWAFGGSTPQPKKNYCKAVFIFDMIGIAVGVIGLVILFCVIGFNFDGIMRWVTDFGDQMERAFR
;
A
#
# COMPACT_ATOMS: atom_id res chain seq x y z
N MET A 1 -22.11 -21.34 10.20
CA MET A 1 -20.65 -21.15 10.38
C MET A 1 -20.39 -20.84 11.85
N SER A 2 -19.35 -21.41 12.47
CA SER A 2 -18.99 -21.16 13.88
C SER A 2 -18.14 -19.89 14.03
N VAL A 3 -18.05 -19.36 15.26
CA VAL A 3 -17.20 -18.19 15.59
C VAL A 3 -15.74 -18.46 15.27
N GLY A 4 -15.20 -19.65 15.60
CA GLY A 4 -13.83 -20.02 15.26
C GLY A 4 -13.54 -19.99 13.76
N SER A 5 -14.52 -20.33 12.92
CA SER A 5 -14.40 -20.22 11.46
C SER A 5 -14.29 -18.76 11.00
N TRP A 6 -14.99 -17.83 11.65
CA TRP A 6 -14.91 -16.39 11.35
C TRP A 6 -13.59 -15.78 11.80
N VAL A 7 -13.09 -16.14 12.99
CA VAL A 7 -11.76 -15.70 13.46
C VAL A 7 -10.68 -16.11 12.45
N GLY A 8 -10.68 -17.37 12.02
CA GLY A 8 -9.73 -17.83 11.01
C GLY A 8 -9.90 -17.12 9.66
N THR A 9 -11.14 -16.77 9.29
CA THR A 9 -11.41 -16.00 8.06
C THR A 9 -10.79 -14.61 8.13
N ILE A 10 -11.00 -13.87 9.21
CA ILE A 10 -10.46 -12.52 9.39
C ILE A 10 -8.93 -12.53 9.38
N ILE A 11 -8.31 -13.48 10.10
CA ILE A 11 -6.86 -13.61 10.14
C ILE A 11 -6.30 -13.85 8.72
N LEU A 12 -6.89 -14.81 7.98
CA LEU A 12 -6.44 -15.15 6.63
C LEU A 12 -6.66 -14.01 5.62
N THR A 13 -7.71 -13.19 5.78
CA THR A 13 -8.00 -12.08 4.87
C THR A 13 -7.27 -10.77 5.19
N THR A 14 -6.52 -10.67 6.29
CA THR A 14 -5.94 -9.38 6.72
C THR A 14 -4.43 -9.41 7.00
N TRP A 15 -3.87 -10.52 7.47
CA TRP A 15 -2.52 -10.51 8.07
C TRP A 15 -1.38 -10.95 7.16
N PHE A 16 -1.67 -11.52 5.98
CA PHE A 16 -0.68 -12.15 5.12
C PHE A 16 -0.42 -11.38 3.80
N GLY A 17 -0.79 -10.10 3.75
CA GLY A 17 -0.52 -9.22 2.61
C GLY A 17 -1.09 -9.77 1.29
N LEU A 18 -0.23 -10.07 0.32
CA LEU A 18 -0.65 -10.58 -1.00
C LEU A 18 -1.41 -11.91 -0.89
N ILE A 19 -1.04 -12.79 0.04
CA ILE A 19 -1.75 -14.05 0.26
C ILE A 19 -3.19 -13.76 0.71
N SER A 20 -3.36 -12.79 1.61
CA SER A 20 -4.68 -12.35 2.07
C SER A 20 -5.54 -11.80 0.93
N PHE A 21 -4.95 -11.03 0.02
CA PHE A 21 -5.64 -10.51 -1.16
C PHE A 21 -6.13 -11.64 -2.07
N ILE A 22 -5.27 -12.62 -2.37
CA ILE A 22 -5.61 -13.77 -3.22
C ILE A 22 -6.71 -14.62 -2.58
N ILE A 23 -6.58 -14.97 -1.30
CA ILE A 23 -7.58 -15.78 -0.58
C ILE A 23 -8.94 -15.07 -0.58
N THR A 24 -8.95 -13.76 -0.37
CA THR A 24 -10.17 -12.95 -0.41
C THR A 24 -10.84 -13.02 -1.77
N ALA A 25 -10.08 -12.95 -2.87
CA ALA A 25 -10.61 -13.12 -4.22
C ALA A 25 -11.20 -14.53 -4.44
N VAL A 26 -10.45 -15.57 -4.05
CA VAL A 26 -10.88 -16.97 -4.18
C VAL A 26 -12.19 -17.21 -3.43
N TRP A 27 -12.36 -16.65 -2.23
CA TRP A 27 -13.60 -16.80 -1.46
C TRP A 27 -14.72 -15.87 -1.90
N ALA A 28 -14.41 -14.70 -2.46
CA ALA A 28 -15.38 -13.76 -3.02
C ALA A 28 -16.05 -14.31 -4.30
N PHE A 29 -15.28 -14.96 -5.17
CA PHE A 29 -15.73 -15.42 -6.48
C PHE A 29 -15.88 -16.94 -6.60
N GLY A 30 -15.38 -17.70 -5.61
CA GLY A 30 -15.46 -19.16 -5.60
C GLY A 30 -16.88 -19.71 -5.41
N GLY A 31 -17.16 -20.86 -6.06
CA GLY A 31 -18.46 -21.53 -6.01
C GLY A 31 -18.80 -22.16 -4.65
N SER A 32 -17.81 -22.70 -3.95
CA SER A 32 -17.98 -23.54 -2.73
C SER A 32 -18.06 -22.76 -1.40
N THR A 33 -17.98 -21.42 -1.44
CA THR A 33 -17.93 -20.59 -0.23
C THR A 33 -19.34 -20.21 0.24
N PRO A 34 -19.68 -20.37 1.54
CA PRO A 34 -20.98 -19.97 2.09
C PRO A 34 -21.30 -18.49 1.84
N GLN A 35 -22.58 -18.18 1.57
CA GLN A 35 -23.01 -16.83 1.16
C GLN A 35 -22.57 -15.69 2.11
N PRO A 36 -22.65 -15.82 3.46
CA PRO A 36 -22.21 -14.75 4.36
C PRO A 36 -20.71 -14.44 4.25
N LYS A 37 -19.88 -15.48 4.17
CA LYS A 37 -18.42 -15.34 3.96
C LYS A 37 -18.14 -14.74 2.59
N LYS A 38 -18.86 -15.18 1.56
CA LYS A 38 -18.71 -14.67 0.19
C LYS A 38 -18.99 -13.17 0.10
N ASN A 39 -20.07 -12.69 0.72
CA ASN A 39 -20.41 -11.27 0.75
C ASN A 39 -19.37 -10.45 1.52
N TYR A 40 -18.88 -10.97 2.65
CA TYR A 40 -17.77 -10.36 3.40
C TYR A 40 -16.52 -10.25 2.52
N CYS A 41 -16.08 -11.35 1.89
CA CYS A 41 -14.89 -11.35 1.04
C CYS A 41 -15.04 -10.42 -0.16
N LYS A 42 -16.23 -10.30 -0.76
CA LYS A 42 -16.48 -9.31 -1.82
C LYS A 42 -16.29 -7.88 -1.33
N ALA A 43 -16.80 -7.55 -0.14
CA ALA A 43 -16.62 -6.23 0.44
C ALA A 43 -15.14 -5.93 0.74
N VAL A 44 -14.44 -6.86 1.40
CA VAL A 44 -12.99 -6.72 1.68
C VAL A 44 -12.20 -6.58 0.38
N PHE A 45 -12.51 -7.36 -0.65
CA PHE A 45 -11.84 -7.25 -1.94
C PHE A 45 -12.00 -5.87 -2.59
N ILE A 46 -13.19 -5.26 -2.49
CA ILE A 46 -13.41 -3.88 -2.96
C ILE A 46 -12.58 -2.89 -2.14
N PHE A 47 -12.52 -3.04 -0.82
CA PHE A 47 -11.67 -2.21 0.04
C PHE A 47 -10.19 -2.34 -0.31
N ASP A 48 -9.70 -3.55 -0.55
CA ASP A 48 -8.31 -3.80 -0.95
C ASP A 48 -7.99 -3.12 -2.30
N MET A 49 -8.92 -3.17 -3.26
CA MET A 49 -8.74 -2.51 -4.56
C MET A 49 -8.70 -0.99 -4.44
N ILE A 50 -9.56 -0.41 -3.61
CA ILE A 50 -9.51 1.02 -3.30
C ILE A 50 -8.20 1.37 -2.59
N GLY A 51 -7.79 0.56 -1.62
CA GLY A 51 -6.53 0.74 -0.89
C GLY A 51 -5.32 0.72 -1.81
N ILE A 52 -5.28 -0.20 -2.79
CA ILE A 52 -4.23 -0.26 -3.81
C ILE A 52 -4.27 0.99 -4.70
N ALA A 53 -5.44 1.41 -5.18
CA ALA A 53 -5.55 2.60 -6.03
C ALA A 53 -5.06 3.87 -5.31
N VAL A 54 -5.52 4.09 -4.06
CA VAL A 54 -5.07 5.22 -3.22
C VAL A 54 -3.59 5.09 -2.90
N GLY A 55 -3.11 3.89 -2.60
CA GLY A 55 -1.69 3.61 -2.30
C GLY A 55 -0.79 3.95 -3.48
N VAL A 56 -1.16 3.58 -4.70
CA VAL A 56 -0.42 3.92 -5.92
C VAL A 56 -0.38 5.43 -6.13
N ILE A 57 -1.51 6.13 -5.99
CA ILE A 57 -1.57 7.60 -6.11
C ILE A 57 -0.65 8.25 -5.07
N GLY A 58 -0.75 7.83 -3.81
CA GLY A 58 0.09 8.36 -2.73
C GLY A 58 1.58 8.10 -2.97
N LEU A 59 1.93 6.92 -3.49
CA LEU A 59 3.31 6.55 -3.80
C LEU A 59 3.85 7.40 -4.95
N VAL A 60 3.08 7.63 -6.00
CA VAL A 60 3.46 8.56 -7.10
C VAL A 60 3.73 9.96 -6.55
N ILE A 61 2.83 10.50 -5.72
CA ILE A 61 3.02 11.82 -5.10
C ILE A 61 4.29 11.84 -4.25
N LEU A 62 4.53 10.81 -3.43
CA LEU A 62 5.71 10.70 -2.58
C LEU A 62 7.00 10.72 -3.41
N PHE A 63 7.07 9.93 -4.49
CA PHE A 63 8.23 9.90 -5.39
C PHE A 63 8.41 11.24 -6.12
N CYS A 64 7.31 11.88 -6.55
CA CYS A 64 7.35 13.19 -7.17
C CYS A 64 7.87 14.28 -6.23
N VAL A 65 7.45 14.26 -4.97
CA VAL A 65 7.79 15.28 -3.97
C VAL A 65 9.16 15.03 -3.34
N ILE A 66 9.53 13.79 -3.03
CA ILE A 66 10.81 13.50 -2.36
C ILE A 66 11.92 13.22 -3.37
N GLY A 67 11.65 12.43 -4.41
CA GLY A 67 12.66 11.99 -5.37
C GLY A 67 13.21 13.12 -6.24
N PHE A 68 12.34 13.98 -6.78
CA PHE A 68 12.80 15.09 -7.65
C PHE A 68 13.37 16.28 -6.90
N ASN A 69 13.06 16.44 -5.61
CA ASN A 69 13.64 17.51 -4.80
C ASN A 69 15.01 17.17 -4.22
N PHE A 70 15.42 15.90 -4.21
CA PHE A 70 16.74 15.53 -3.71
C PHE A 70 17.86 16.14 -4.57
N ASP A 71 17.71 16.11 -5.91
CA ASP A 71 18.67 16.72 -6.83
C ASP A 71 18.74 18.25 -6.67
N GLY A 72 17.61 18.91 -6.43
CA GLY A 72 17.54 20.35 -6.18
C GLY A 72 18.21 20.74 -4.87
N ILE A 73 17.98 19.98 -3.80
CA ILE A 73 18.60 20.20 -2.49
C ILE A 73 20.10 19.95 -2.57
N MET A 74 20.53 18.86 -3.21
CA MET A 74 21.96 18.54 -3.33
C MET A 74 22.71 19.60 -4.12
N ARG A 75 22.13 20.13 -5.20
CA ARG A 75 22.69 21.28 -5.92
C ARG A 75 22.82 22.53 -5.05
N TRP A 76 21.79 22.85 -4.26
CA TRP A 76 21.87 23.96 -3.32
C TRP A 76 22.96 23.77 -2.26
N VAL A 77 23.12 22.55 -1.72
CA VAL A 77 24.17 22.21 -0.75
C VAL A 77 25.56 22.36 -1.38
N THR A 78 25.77 21.86 -2.61
CA THR A 78 27.06 21.99 -3.29
C THR A 78 27.38 23.45 -3.63
N ASP A 79 26.39 24.19 -4.17
CA ASP A 79 26.55 25.61 -4.49
C ASP A 79 26.88 26.41 -3.23
N PHE A 80 26.24 26.12 -2.10
CA PHE A 80 26.55 26.74 -0.81
C PHE A 80 27.99 26.47 -0.36
N GLY A 81 28.46 25.23 -0.51
CA GLY A 81 29.86 24.86 -0.23
C GLY A 81 30.85 25.68 -1.07
N ASP A 82 30.58 25.82 -2.36
CA ASP A 82 31.42 26.59 -3.29
C ASP A 82 31.44 28.09 -2.98
N GLN A 83 30.34 28.67 -2.48
CA GLN A 83 30.32 30.07 -2.01
C GLN A 83 31.20 30.25 -0.77
N MET A 84 31.14 29.30 0.17
CA MET A 84 31.93 29.37 1.40
C MET A 84 33.42 29.25 1.11
N GLU A 85 33.84 28.34 0.21
CA GLU A 85 35.25 28.22 -0.16
C GLU A 85 35.79 29.53 -0.78
N ARG A 86 34.98 30.20 -1.60
CA ARG A 86 35.32 31.52 -2.18
C ARG A 86 35.35 32.64 -1.14
N ALA A 87 34.56 32.57 -0.09
CA ALA A 87 34.51 33.59 0.96
C ALA A 87 35.68 33.52 1.95
N PHE A 88 36.31 32.34 2.09
CA PHE A 88 37.42 32.10 3.03
C PHE A 88 38.80 31.94 2.37
N ARG A 89 38.92 32.04 1.04
CA ARG A 89 40.19 32.23 0.31
C ARG A 89 40.52 33.70 0.18
#